data_AF-A0A6V7HU73-F1
#
_entry.id   AF-A0A6V7HU73-F1
#
_cell.length_a   1.000
_cell.length_b   1.000
_cell.length_c   1.000
_cell.angle_alpha   90.00
_cell.angle_beta   90.00
_cell.angle_gamma   90.00
#
_symmetry.space_group_name_H-M   'P 1'
#
loop_
_entity.id
_entity.type
_entity.pdbx_description
1 polymer ?
#
loop_
_entity_poly.entity_id
_entity_poly.type
_entity_poly.pdbx_seq_one_letter_code
_entity_poly.pdbx_strand_id
1 'polypeptide(L)' 'SYYFSIEEIERIFKNAGFDVTTCEYVQRRTVNVKEGIDVPRIFVQAKFKKP' A
#
# COMPACT_ATOMS: atom_id res chain seq x y z
N SER A 1 10.08 -10.85 -0.69
CA SER A 1 9.21 -9.66 -0.69
C SER A 1 9.37 -8.94 0.63
N TYR A 2 9.80 -7.68 0.61
CA TYR A 2 9.78 -6.82 1.80
C TYR A 2 8.38 -6.20 1.86
N TYR A 3 7.49 -6.78 2.67
CA TYR A 3 6.17 -6.22 2.89
C TYR A 3 6.32 -5.13 3.96
N PHE A 4 6.07 -3.88 3.58
CA PHE A 4 5.90 -2.84 4.60
C PHE A 4 4.70 -3.24 5.47
N SER A 5 4.87 -3.15 6.78
CA SER A 5 3.75 -3.27 7.70
C SER A 5 2.96 -1.96 7.69
N ILE A 6 1.64 -2.04 7.89
CA ILE A 6 0.78 -0.86 8.00
C ILE A 6 1.31 0.04 9.13
N GLU A 7 1.69 -0.56 10.25
CA GLU A 7 2.16 0.14 11.45
C GLU A 7 3.46 0.92 11.18
N GLU A 8 4.38 0.36 10.40
CA GLU A 8 5.62 1.02 10.03
C GLU A 8 5.37 2.23 9.12
N ILE A 9 4.49 2.08 8.12
CA ILE A 9 4.08 3.16 7.22
C ILE A 9 3.41 4.28 8.02
N GLU A 10 2.45 3.95 8.88
CA GLU A 10 1.78 4.94 9.71
C GLU A 10 2.76 5.67 10.63
N ARG A 11 3.68 4.94 11.29
CA ARG A 11 4.68 5.52 12.18
C ARG A 11 5.57 6.52 11.46
N ILE A 12 6.04 6.19 10.26
CA ILE A 12 6.90 7.08 9.45
C ILE A 12 6.17 8.39 9.15
N PHE A 13 4.91 8.33 8.70
CA PHE A 13 4.15 9.51 8.31
C PHE A 13 3.66 10.34 9.50
N LYS A 14 3.24 9.69 10.60
CA LYS A 14 2.91 10.37 11.86
C LYS A 14 4.12 11.14 12.41
N ASN A 15 5.30 10.52 12.39
CA ASN A 15 6.54 11.19 12.81
C ASN A 15 6.95 12.35 11.88
N ALA A 16 6.56 12.29 10.61
CA ALA A 16 6.73 13.39 9.67
C ALA A 16 5.66 14.50 9.80
N GLY A 17 4.74 14.39 10.77
CA GLY A 17 3.71 15.39 11.06
C GLY A 17 2.46 15.29 10.19
N PHE A 18 2.15 14.11 9.65
CA PHE A 18 0.92 13.87 8.90
C PHE A 18 -0.12 13.11 9.71
N ASP A 19 -1.38 13.38 9.44
CA ASP A 19 -2.49 12.56 9.89
C ASP A 19 -2.75 11.41 8.92
N VAL A 20 -2.97 10.22 9.46
CA VAL A 20 -3.32 9.04 8.67
C VAL A 20 -4.82 9.07 8.40
N THR A 21 -5.20 9.12 7.13
CA THR A 21 -6.61 9.02 6.72
C THR A 21 -7.00 7.55 6.48
N THR A 22 -6.18 6.83 5.70
CA THR A 22 -6.34 5.38 5.47
C THR A 22 -4.96 4.75 5.32
N CYS A 23 -4.78 3.51 5.78
CA CYS A 23 -3.60 2.70 5.49
C CYS A 23 -4.00 1.22 5.55
N GLU A 24 -4.02 0.54 4.41
CA GLU A 24 -4.56 -0.82 4.31
C GLU A 24 -3.85 -1.66 3.25
N TYR A 25 -3.97 -2.99 3.37
CA TYR A 25 -3.54 -3.90 2.32
C TYR A 25 -4.60 -4.00 1.23
N VAL A 26 -4.21 -3.77 -0.02
CA VAL A 26 -5.06 -3.93 -1.19
C VAL A 26 -4.54 -5.04 -2.09
N GLN A 27 -5.43 -5.92 -2.51
CA GLN A 27 -5.12 -6.99 -3.46
C GLN A 27 -5.45 -6.52 -4.88
N ARG A 28 -4.52 -6.74 -5.80
CA ARG A 28 -4.71 -6.45 -7.22
C ARG A 28 -4.23 -7.61 -8.06
N ARG A 29 -4.83 -7.76 -9.23
CA ARG A 29 -4.45 -8.78 -10.21
C ARG A 29 -3.84 -8.07 -11.40
N THR A 30 -2.64 -8.47 -11.80
CA THR A 30 -2.07 -8.00 -13.06
C THR A 30 -2.41 -9.04 -14.12
N VAL A 31 -3.25 -8.64 -15.07
CA VAL A 31 -3.66 -9.47 -16.19
C VAL A 31 -3.05 -8.91 -17.47
N ASN A 32 -2.28 -9.72 -18.18
CA ASN A 32 -1.90 -9.48 -19.56
C ASN A 32 -2.32 -10.69 -20.39
N VAL A 33 -3.42 -10.54 -21.13
CA VAL A 33 -4.04 -11.63 -21.90
C VAL A 33 -3.13 -12.13 -23.02
N LYS A 34 -2.39 -11.22 -23.67
CA LYS A 34 -1.49 -11.58 -24.79
C LYS A 34 -0.33 -12.46 -24.32
N GLU A 35 0.23 -12.14 -23.16
CA GLU A 35 1.38 -12.84 -22.58
C GLU A 35 0.95 -13.99 -21.63
N GLY A 36 -0.35 -14.23 -21.45
CA GLY A 36 -0.87 -15.26 -20.54
C GLY A 36 -0.57 -15.01 -19.06
N ILE A 37 -0.31 -13.75 -18.67
CA ILE A 37 0.05 -13.40 -17.30
C ILE A 37 -1.22 -13.12 -16.51
N ASP A 38 -1.40 -13.85 -15.42
CA ASP A 38 -2.42 -13.57 -14.40
C ASP A 38 -1.82 -13.85 -13.02
N VAL A 39 -1.41 -12.77 -12.33
CA VAL A 39 -0.70 -12.89 -11.05
C VAL A 39 -1.31 -11.95 -10.00
N PRO A 40 -1.74 -12.48 -8.83
CA PRO A 40 -2.20 -11.66 -7.71
C PRO A 40 -1.00 -10.98 -7.02
N ARG A 41 -1.22 -9.74 -6.59
CA ARG A 41 -0.25 -8.90 -5.87
C ARG A 41 -0.93 -8.22 -4.69
N ILE A 42 -0.23 -8.13 -3.57
CA ILE A 42 -0.67 -7.41 -2.38
C ILE A 42 0.16 -6.13 -2.28
N PHE A 43 -0.52 -5.00 -2.10
CA PHE A 43 0.10 -3.69 -1.91
C PHE A 43 -0.34 -3.11 -0.56
N VAL A 44 0.49 -2.27 0.05
CA VAL A 44 0.02 -1.33 1.07
C VAL A 44 -0.39 -0.04 0.36
N GLN A 45 -1.59 0.44 0.61
CA GLN A 45 -2.08 1.72 0.10
C GLN A 45 -2.46 2.62 1.27
N ALA A 46 -1.94 3.84 1.26
CA ALA A 46 -2.19 4.80 2.33
C ALA A 46 -2.52 6.20 1.78
N LYS A 47 -3.34 6.94 2.54
CA LYS A 47 -3.68 8.35 2.32
C LYS A 47 -3.35 9.11 3.59
N PHE A 48 -2.61 10.21 3.42
CA PHE A 48 -2.20 11.08 4.50
C PHE A 48 -2.63 12.51 4.23
N LYS A 49 -2.87 13.25 5.29
CA LYS A 49 -3.25 14.66 5.23
C LYS A 49 -2.24 15.48 6.05
N LYS A 50 -1.84 16.64 5.53
CA LYS A 50 -1.14 17.62 6.36
C LYS A 50 -2.16 18.29 7.30
N PRO A 51 -1.83 18.46 8.60
CA PRO A 51 -2.71 19.11 9.57
C PRO A 51 -3.25 20.45 9.08
#